data_AF-A0A966LN24-F1
#
_entry.id   AF-A0A966LN24-F1
#
_cell.length_a   1.000
_cell.length_b   1.000
_cell.length_c   1.000
_cell.angle_alpha   90.00
_cell.angle_beta   90.00
_cell.angle_gamma   90.00
#
_symmetry.space_group_name_H-M   'P 1'
#
loop_
_entity.id
_entity.type
_entity.pdbx_description
1 polymer ?
#
loop_
_entity_poly.entity_id
_entity_poly.type
_entity_poly.pdbx_seq_one_letter_code
_entity_poly.pdbx_strand_id
1 'polypeptide(L)'
;MKKILPLLLLFFTQPDPLAGQPDPATYIRLSMRYYQEEGERYLGVSPELISSGRDVLSQAMQKYPRRFRYVLMNKTRFQGIYEKYYPDTIRINRLFTDSLRMDASFMRVYGLLAAPFTGKENPSVRFSQQQLMAVAARFFYCQSVRSDSGIASAICVGRNGLNELSSFPDQSLLEAFCFEAIFEKYYVSPGVKNLFITRFLSFIEEGRRTYINLFVNQDLYLKSVREYCFKKMEQDGALAAALLEYYEANKDNLAFVIES
;
A
#
# COMPACT_ATOMS: atom_id res chain seq x y z
N MET A 1 -12.06 -39.52 51.65
CA MET A 1 -11.64 -38.11 51.49
C MET A 1 -10.77 -37.99 50.24
N LYS A 2 -11.30 -37.50 49.12
CA LYS A 2 -10.55 -37.30 47.87
C LYS A 2 -9.96 -35.89 47.88
N LYS A 3 -8.63 -35.77 47.77
CA LYS A 3 -7.92 -34.49 47.66
C LYS A 3 -8.06 -34.00 46.21
N ILE A 4 -8.70 -32.85 46.02
CA ILE A 4 -8.74 -32.15 44.73
C ILE A 4 -7.58 -31.16 44.74
N LEU A 5 -6.66 -31.33 43.79
CA LEU A 5 -5.54 -30.44 43.53
C LEU A 5 -6.05 -29.27 42.66
N PRO A 6 -5.81 -27.99 43.00
CA PRO A 6 -6.21 -26.89 42.13
C PRO A 6 -5.19 -26.75 41.00
N LEU A 7 -5.67 -26.89 39.76
CA LEU A 7 -4.93 -26.61 38.54
C LEU A 7 -4.83 -25.08 38.39
N LEU A 8 -3.65 -24.51 38.63
CA LEU A 8 -3.36 -23.11 38.32
C LEU A 8 -3.26 -22.95 36.79
N LEU A 9 -4.36 -22.49 36.17
CA LEU A 9 -4.36 -22.01 34.79
C LEU A 9 -3.62 -20.66 34.76
N LEU A 10 -2.33 -20.70 34.41
CA LEU A 10 -1.59 -19.54 33.96
C LEU A 10 -2.20 -19.08 32.63
N PHE A 11 -3.12 -18.13 32.69
CA PHE A 11 -3.51 -17.36 31.52
C PHE A 11 -2.30 -16.54 31.07
N PHE A 12 -1.60 -17.01 30.03
CA PHE A 12 -0.78 -16.13 29.22
C PHE A 12 -1.73 -15.13 28.56
N THR A 13 -1.96 -13.98 29.20
CA THR A 13 -2.56 -12.82 28.54
C THR A 13 -1.58 -12.39 27.46
N GLN A 14 -1.86 -12.75 26.20
CA GLN A 14 -1.23 -12.06 25.08
C GLN A 14 -1.55 -10.57 25.26
N PRO A 15 -0.56 -9.67 25.17
CA PRO A 15 -0.83 -8.24 25.27
C PRO A 15 -1.86 -7.88 24.19
N ASP A 16 -2.95 -7.27 24.63
CA ASP A 16 -4.03 -6.82 23.77
C ASP A 16 -3.45 -5.78 22.77
N PRO A 17 -3.32 -6.08 21.47
CA PRO A 17 -2.64 -5.20 20.53
C PRO A 17 -3.42 -3.89 20.27
N LEU A 18 -4.64 -3.78 20.82
CA LEU A 18 -5.55 -2.65 20.66
C LEU A 18 -5.37 -1.54 21.70
N ALA A 19 -4.59 -1.74 22.77
CA ALA A 19 -4.42 -0.73 23.80
C ALA A 19 -3.62 0.50 23.29
N GLY A 20 -4.35 1.54 22.89
CA GLY A 20 -3.85 2.89 22.58
C GLY A 20 -3.45 3.15 21.13
N GLN A 21 -3.86 2.33 20.16
CA GLN A 21 -3.79 2.78 18.76
C GLN A 21 -4.78 3.95 18.57
N PRO A 22 -4.46 4.95 17.72
CA PRO A 22 -5.39 6.04 17.47
C PRO A 22 -6.72 5.50 16.91
N ASP A 23 -7.85 6.08 17.31
CA ASP A 23 -9.14 5.65 16.77
C ASP A 23 -9.26 6.05 15.29
N PRO A 24 -9.48 5.11 14.34
CA PRO A 24 -9.70 5.43 12.93
C PRO A 24 -10.79 6.48 12.71
N ALA A 25 -11.85 6.51 13.53
CA ALA A 25 -12.96 7.46 13.35
C ALA A 25 -12.55 8.93 13.53
N THR A 26 -11.42 9.20 14.18
CA THR A 26 -10.87 10.56 14.32
C THR A 26 -10.21 11.06 13.03
N TYR A 27 -9.68 10.15 12.21
CA TYR A 27 -8.77 10.48 11.11
C TYR A 27 -9.27 10.05 9.74
N ILE A 28 -10.26 9.15 9.69
CA ILE A 28 -10.70 8.48 8.47
C ILE A 28 -12.21 8.57 8.37
N ARG A 29 -12.72 8.79 7.16
CA ARG A 29 -14.15 8.75 6.83
C ARG A 29 -14.37 8.03 5.50
N LEU A 30 -15.59 7.55 5.28
CA LEU A 30 -16.04 7.09 3.97
C LEU A 30 -16.82 8.21 3.28
N SER A 31 -16.25 8.73 2.19
CA SER A 31 -16.84 9.77 1.36
C SER A 31 -17.78 9.13 0.35
N MET A 32 -19.00 9.65 0.25
CA MET A 32 -19.96 9.27 -0.78
C MET A 32 -20.44 10.52 -1.52
N ARG A 33 -20.16 10.61 -2.81
CA ARG A 33 -20.47 11.79 -3.62
C ARG A 33 -20.94 11.38 -5.01
N TYR A 34 -21.94 12.06 -5.53
CA TYR A 34 -22.32 11.87 -6.93
C TYR A 34 -21.31 12.54 -7.85
N TYR A 35 -20.91 11.82 -8.89
CA TYR A 35 -20.14 12.35 -10.02
C TYR A 35 -20.92 12.14 -11.31
N GLN A 36 -20.68 13.01 -12.28
CA GLN A 36 -21.17 12.87 -13.64
C GLN A 36 -20.01 12.45 -14.54
N GLU A 37 -20.21 11.37 -15.28
CA GLU A 37 -19.26 10.88 -16.26
C GLU A 37 -20.06 10.44 -17.49
N GLU A 38 -19.70 10.97 -18.67
CA GLU A 38 -20.39 10.69 -19.94
C GLU A 38 -21.93 10.96 -19.93
N GLY A 39 -22.39 11.89 -19.08
CA GLY A 39 -23.82 12.24 -18.94
C GLY A 39 -24.58 11.34 -17.97
N GLU A 40 -23.96 10.25 -17.49
CA GLU A 40 -24.50 9.36 -16.48
C GLU A 40 -24.11 9.81 -15.07
N ARG A 41 -24.96 9.52 -14.09
CA ARG A 41 -24.76 9.89 -12.69
C ARG A 41 -24.41 8.67 -11.85
N TYR A 42 -23.24 8.71 -11.22
CA TYR A 42 -22.72 7.61 -10.41
C TYR A 42 -22.48 8.05 -8.97
N LEU A 43 -22.73 7.16 -8.01
CA LEU A 43 -22.36 7.38 -6.61
C LEU A 43 -20.94 6.87 -6.38
N GLY A 44 -20.01 7.78 -6.17
CA GLY A 44 -18.62 7.47 -5.84
C GLY A 44 -18.47 7.22 -4.36
N VAL A 45 -17.78 6.13 -4.02
CA VAL A 45 -17.49 5.72 -2.66
C VAL A 45 -15.99 5.60 -2.50
N SER A 46 -15.41 6.34 -1.56
CA SER A 46 -13.96 6.31 -1.35
C SER A 46 -13.60 6.65 0.10
N PRO A 47 -12.70 5.89 0.75
CA PRO A 47 -12.16 6.28 2.05
C PRO A 47 -11.27 7.52 1.90
N GLU A 48 -11.47 8.48 2.78
CA GLU A 48 -10.72 9.75 2.83
C GLU A 48 -10.08 9.95 4.20
N LEU A 49 -8.92 10.62 4.21
CA LEU A 49 -8.34 11.18 5.42
C LEU A 49 -9.06 12.48 5.79
N ILE A 50 -9.35 12.67 7.07
CA ILE A 50 -9.93 13.89 7.62
C ILE A 50 -8.82 14.95 7.72
N SER A 51 -8.96 16.05 6.97
CA SER A 51 -7.94 17.09 6.86
C SER A 51 -8.09 18.25 7.86
N SER A 52 -9.09 18.23 8.73
CA SER A 52 -9.37 19.32 9.68
C SER A 52 -8.68 19.16 11.04
N GLY A 53 -8.10 17.99 11.32
CA GLY A 53 -7.40 17.72 12.58
C GLY A 53 -6.12 18.54 12.70
N ARG A 54 -5.74 18.86 13.96
CA ARG A 54 -4.57 19.69 14.28
C ARG A 54 -3.52 19.00 15.14
N ASP A 55 -3.80 17.80 15.63
CA ASP A 55 -2.84 16.99 16.37
C ASP A 55 -1.67 16.53 15.46
N VAL A 56 -0.63 15.99 16.08
CA VAL A 56 0.62 15.60 15.39
C VAL A 56 0.36 14.54 14.31
N LEU A 57 -0.52 13.56 14.57
CA LEU A 57 -0.85 12.53 13.59
C LEU A 57 -1.66 13.11 12.43
N SER A 58 -2.62 13.99 12.70
CA SER A 58 -3.37 14.71 11.66
C SER A 58 -2.45 15.52 10.74
N GLN A 59 -1.48 16.23 11.30
CA GLN A 59 -0.49 16.99 10.51
C GLN A 59 0.41 16.06 9.69
N ALA A 60 0.81 14.91 10.25
CA ALA A 60 1.58 13.90 9.55
C ALA A 60 0.79 13.29 8.38
N MET A 61 -0.50 12.97 8.56
CA MET A 61 -1.38 12.47 7.50
C MET A 61 -1.60 13.50 6.39
N GLN A 62 -1.56 14.80 6.70
CA GLN A 62 -1.62 15.86 5.70
C GLN A 62 -0.30 16.01 4.94
N LYS A 63 0.85 15.84 5.61
CA LYS A 63 2.18 15.93 5.01
C LYS A 63 2.52 14.69 4.17
N TYR A 64 2.11 13.51 4.59
CA TYR A 64 2.41 12.21 3.98
C TYR A 64 1.14 11.43 3.59
N PRO A 65 0.22 12.03 2.80
CA PRO A 65 -1.11 11.45 2.60
C PRO A 65 -1.07 10.15 1.81
N ARG A 66 -0.04 9.92 0.98
CA ARG A 66 0.05 8.77 0.07
C ARG A 66 0.19 7.46 0.83
N ARG A 67 1.06 7.42 1.84
CA ARG A 67 1.28 6.21 2.65
C ARG A 67 0.01 5.76 3.37
N PHE A 68 -0.73 6.68 4.00
CA PHE A 68 -1.99 6.34 4.66
C PHE A 68 -3.10 5.98 3.67
N ARG A 69 -3.23 6.75 2.57
CA ARG A 69 -4.23 6.46 1.52
C ARG A 69 -3.98 5.12 0.85
N TYR A 70 -2.73 4.71 0.65
CA TYR A 70 -2.40 3.41 0.09
C TYR A 70 -2.99 2.28 0.93
N VAL A 71 -2.81 2.34 2.26
CA VAL A 71 -3.35 1.33 3.19
C VAL A 71 -4.88 1.35 3.17
N LEU A 72 -5.50 2.53 3.20
CA LEU A 72 -6.96 2.65 3.10
C LEU A 72 -7.50 2.02 1.82
N MET A 73 -6.89 2.31 0.68
CA MET A 73 -7.37 1.82 -0.61
C MET A 73 -7.11 0.32 -0.83
N ASN A 74 -6.03 -0.23 -0.25
CA ASN A 74 -5.56 -1.59 -0.55
C ASN A 74 -5.80 -2.62 0.57
N LYS A 75 -6.12 -2.17 1.78
CA LYS A 75 -6.32 -3.04 2.96
C LYS A 75 -7.71 -2.88 3.58
N THR A 76 -8.63 -2.15 2.94
CA THR A 76 -10.01 -2.03 3.42
C THR A 76 -10.99 -2.47 2.34
N ARG A 77 -12.14 -2.97 2.75
CA ARG A 77 -13.26 -3.29 1.87
C ARG A 77 -14.37 -2.28 2.11
N PHE A 78 -14.72 -1.51 1.09
CA PHE A 78 -15.73 -0.46 1.22
C PHE A 78 -16.73 -0.39 0.07
N GLN A 79 -16.38 -0.90 -1.11
CA GLN A 79 -17.25 -0.90 -2.29
C GLN A 79 -18.40 -1.91 -2.13
N GLY A 80 -19.62 -1.48 -2.43
CA GLY A 80 -20.85 -2.29 -2.43
C GLY A 80 -21.41 -2.65 -1.04
N ILE A 81 -20.83 -2.13 0.04
CA ILE A 81 -21.17 -2.51 1.42
C ILE A 81 -22.09 -1.47 2.08
N TYR A 82 -21.79 -0.18 1.90
CA TYR A 82 -22.36 0.91 2.71
C TYR A 82 -23.35 1.79 1.93
N GLU A 83 -23.35 1.68 0.60
CA GLU A 83 -24.13 2.49 -0.34
C GLU A 83 -25.64 2.44 -0.05
N LYS A 84 -26.12 1.27 0.39
CA LYS A 84 -27.52 1.04 0.78
C LYS A 84 -28.01 1.91 1.95
N TYR A 85 -27.10 2.55 2.68
CA TYR A 85 -27.43 3.46 3.79
C TYR A 85 -27.37 4.94 3.39
N TYR A 86 -27.00 5.27 2.14
CA TYR A 86 -26.94 6.65 1.67
C TYR A 86 -28.36 7.26 1.59
N PRO A 87 -28.60 8.52 2.02
CA PRO A 87 -27.62 9.56 2.36
C PRO A 87 -27.24 9.67 3.85
N ASP A 88 -27.50 8.66 4.69
CA ASP A 88 -27.13 8.69 6.12
C ASP A 88 -25.62 8.52 6.32
N THR A 89 -24.88 9.60 6.08
CA THR A 89 -23.42 9.62 6.15
C THR A 89 -22.90 9.40 7.57
N ILE A 90 -23.68 9.70 8.61
CA ILE A 90 -23.28 9.46 10.00
C ILE A 90 -23.24 7.95 10.24
N ARG A 91 -24.32 7.24 9.88
CA ARG A 91 -24.38 5.78 9.99
C ARG A 91 -23.33 5.10 9.13
N ILE A 92 -23.13 5.57 7.89
CA ILE A 92 -22.10 5.04 6.98
C ILE A 92 -20.71 5.14 7.62
N ASN A 93 -20.34 6.32 8.12
CA ASN A 93 -19.02 6.53 8.74
C ASN A 93 -18.83 5.70 10.00
N ARG A 94 -19.87 5.56 10.84
CA ARG A 94 -19.82 4.70 12.02
C ARG A 94 -19.57 3.25 11.61
N LEU A 95 -20.39 2.69 10.71
CA LEU A 95 -20.26 1.30 10.28
C LEU A 95 -18.93 1.01 9.58
N PHE A 96 -18.43 1.96 8.79
CA PHE A 96 -17.13 1.84 8.14
C PHE A 96 -15.99 1.83 9.17
N THR A 97 -15.94 2.82 10.06
CA THR A 97 -14.88 2.91 11.07
C THR A 97 -14.94 1.78 12.10
N ASP A 98 -16.13 1.29 12.46
CA ASP A 98 -16.30 0.06 13.25
C ASP A 98 -15.67 -1.14 12.54
N SER A 99 -15.88 -1.29 11.23
CA SER A 99 -15.26 -2.38 10.45
C SER A 99 -13.74 -2.28 10.41
N LEU A 100 -13.18 -1.06 10.35
CA LEU A 100 -11.75 -0.84 10.40
C LEU A 100 -11.17 -1.28 11.75
N ARG A 101 -11.84 -0.94 12.87
CA ARG A 101 -11.41 -1.35 14.21
C ARG A 101 -11.41 -2.87 14.39
N MET A 102 -12.34 -3.57 13.74
CA MET A 102 -12.43 -5.03 13.79
C MET A 102 -11.44 -5.73 12.85
N ASP A 103 -10.87 -5.03 11.87
CA ASP A 103 -9.87 -5.59 10.96
C ASP A 103 -8.47 -5.51 11.58
N ALA A 104 -8.03 -6.61 12.19
CA ALA A 104 -6.73 -6.71 12.83
C ALA A 104 -5.56 -6.47 11.86
N SER A 105 -5.70 -6.82 10.58
CA SER A 105 -4.65 -6.60 9.57
C SER A 105 -4.52 -5.11 9.25
N PHE A 106 -5.64 -4.43 9.07
CA PHE A 106 -5.67 -2.98 8.89
C PHE A 106 -5.13 -2.26 10.13
N MET A 107 -5.66 -2.56 11.32
CA MET A 107 -5.26 -1.89 12.56
C MET A 107 -3.78 -2.08 12.88
N ARG A 108 -3.21 -3.24 12.57
CA ARG A 108 -1.76 -3.47 12.70
C ARG A 108 -0.95 -2.48 11.86
N VAL A 109 -1.24 -2.36 10.57
CA VAL A 109 -0.49 -1.48 9.67
C VAL A 109 -0.77 -0.01 9.99
N TYR A 110 -2.02 0.33 10.27
CA TYR A 110 -2.42 1.67 10.66
C TYR A 110 -1.72 2.13 11.94
N GLY A 111 -1.64 1.26 12.95
CA GLY A 111 -0.88 1.52 14.18
C GLY A 111 0.61 1.74 13.91
N LEU A 112 1.24 0.94 13.05
CA LEU A 112 2.65 1.12 12.67
C LEU A 112 2.88 2.44 11.93
N LEU A 113 1.96 2.84 11.04
CA LEU A 113 2.04 4.13 10.36
C LEU A 113 1.87 5.32 11.32
N ALA A 114 1.08 5.15 12.38
CA ALA A 114 0.81 6.20 13.36
C ALA A 114 1.83 6.26 14.52
N ALA A 115 2.56 5.17 14.79
CA ALA A 115 3.45 5.06 15.94
C ALA A 115 4.45 6.23 16.05
N PRO A 116 5.15 6.66 14.97
CA PRO A 116 6.12 7.76 15.04
C PRO A 116 5.52 9.11 15.45
N PHE A 117 4.19 9.25 15.37
CA PHE A 117 3.47 10.50 15.61
C PHE A 117 2.62 10.48 16.88
N THR A 118 2.57 9.35 17.58
CA THR A 118 1.73 9.16 18.79
C THR A 118 2.54 9.05 20.08
N GLY A 119 3.88 9.17 20.00
CA GLY A 119 4.77 9.15 21.17
C GLY A 119 4.87 7.79 21.86
N LYS A 120 4.38 6.73 21.21
CA LYS A 120 4.54 5.36 21.67
C LYS A 120 5.92 4.84 21.30
N GLU A 121 6.50 3.94 22.10
CA GLU A 121 7.70 3.20 21.69
C GLU A 121 7.46 2.62 20.29
N ASN A 122 8.32 2.98 19.35
CA ASN A 122 8.18 2.55 17.97
C ASN A 122 8.51 1.05 17.91
N PRO A 123 7.53 0.15 17.64
CA PRO A 123 7.87 -1.19 17.22
C PRO A 123 8.68 -1.07 15.92
N SER A 124 9.97 -1.34 15.98
CA SER A 124 10.83 -1.25 14.80
C SER A 124 10.73 -2.56 14.02
N VAL A 125 9.91 -2.56 12.96
CA VAL A 125 9.96 -3.62 11.97
C VAL A 125 11.30 -3.56 11.24
N ARG A 126 11.87 -4.71 10.87
CA ARG A 126 13.11 -4.78 10.10
C ARG A 126 12.81 -5.34 8.72
N PHE A 127 13.22 -4.62 7.69
CA PHE A 127 13.17 -5.08 6.31
C PHE A 127 14.56 -5.08 5.71
N SER A 128 14.90 -6.07 4.91
CA SER A 128 16.12 -6.02 4.10
C SER A 128 15.92 -5.13 2.88
N GLN A 129 17.01 -4.60 2.33
CA GLN A 129 16.98 -3.93 1.03
C GLN A 129 16.43 -4.84 -0.08
N GLN A 130 16.65 -6.16 0.00
CA GLN A 130 16.05 -7.12 -0.92
C GLN A 130 14.52 -7.12 -0.85
N GLN A 131 13.95 -7.10 0.36
CA GLN A 131 12.49 -7.01 0.55
C GLN A 131 11.94 -5.68 0.01
N LEU A 132 12.65 -4.58 0.25
CA LEU A 132 12.31 -3.26 -0.29
C LEU A 132 12.21 -3.31 -1.82
N MET A 133 13.25 -3.81 -2.48
CA MET A 133 13.31 -3.86 -3.94
C MET A 133 12.29 -4.83 -4.54
N ALA A 134 12.08 -6.00 -3.90
CA ALA A 134 11.06 -6.96 -4.31
C ALA A 134 9.65 -6.35 -4.29
N VAL A 135 9.31 -5.62 -3.24
CA VAL A 135 8.01 -4.93 -3.14
C VAL A 135 7.92 -3.77 -4.13
N ALA A 136 8.94 -2.92 -4.20
CA ALA A 136 8.93 -1.76 -5.08
C ALA A 136 8.80 -2.12 -6.56
N ALA A 137 9.47 -3.19 -7.01
CA ALA A 137 9.41 -3.65 -8.39
C ALA A 137 7.99 -4.02 -8.85
N ARG A 138 7.11 -4.48 -7.94
CA ARG A 138 5.73 -4.86 -8.29
C ARG A 138 4.83 -3.69 -8.63
N PHE A 139 5.22 -2.47 -8.27
CA PHE A 139 4.50 -1.27 -8.72
C PHE A 139 4.61 -1.09 -10.24
N PHE A 140 5.66 -1.59 -10.88
CA PHE A 140 5.93 -1.43 -12.32
C PHE A 140 5.30 -2.55 -13.14
N TYR A 141 4.02 -2.40 -13.47
CA TYR A 141 3.19 -3.50 -13.96
C TYR A 141 2.90 -3.43 -15.48
N CYS A 142 3.09 -4.56 -16.17
CA CYS A 142 2.63 -4.78 -17.54
C CYS A 142 1.17 -5.26 -17.52
N GLN A 143 0.23 -4.41 -17.94
CA GLN A 143 -1.21 -4.61 -17.80
C GLN A 143 -1.81 -5.52 -18.87
N SER A 144 -1.52 -5.23 -20.14
CA SER A 144 -2.12 -5.93 -21.27
C SER A 144 -1.24 -5.92 -22.50
N VAL A 145 -1.54 -6.82 -23.43
CA VAL A 145 -0.90 -6.90 -24.74
C VAL A 145 -1.80 -6.23 -25.78
N ARG A 146 -1.21 -5.44 -26.66
CA ARG A 146 -1.84 -4.83 -27.83
C ARG A 146 -1.71 -5.76 -29.03
N SER A 147 -2.53 -5.53 -30.05
CA SER A 147 -2.54 -6.33 -31.28
C SER A 147 -1.19 -6.34 -32.02
N ASP A 148 -0.37 -5.31 -31.85
CA ASP A 148 0.96 -5.16 -32.45
C ASP A 148 2.10 -5.73 -31.58
N SER A 149 1.79 -6.62 -30.62
CA SER A 149 2.66 -7.10 -29.53
C SER A 149 3.08 -6.02 -28.52
N GLY A 150 2.57 -4.79 -28.64
CA GLY A 150 2.77 -3.71 -27.70
C GLY A 150 2.36 -4.09 -26.28
N ILE A 151 3.04 -3.56 -25.28
CA ILE A 151 2.67 -3.76 -23.88
C ILE A 151 2.12 -2.44 -23.33
N ALA A 152 0.87 -2.47 -22.87
CA ALA A 152 0.34 -1.41 -22.04
C ALA A 152 0.85 -1.61 -20.60
N SER A 153 1.36 -0.55 -19.98
CA SER A 153 1.97 -0.60 -18.66
C SER A 153 1.47 0.52 -17.76
N ALA A 154 1.46 0.28 -16.45
CA ALA A 154 1.16 1.29 -15.46
C ALA A 154 2.05 1.12 -14.23
N ILE A 155 2.36 2.25 -13.58
CA ILE A 155 2.90 2.24 -12.23
C ILE A 155 1.70 2.27 -11.28
N CYS A 156 1.40 1.12 -10.69
CA CYS A 156 0.09 0.83 -10.13
C CYS A 156 -0.06 1.35 -8.70
N VAL A 157 -1.22 1.90 -8.36
CA VAL A 157 -1.59 2.27 -6.97
C VAL A 157 -2.07 1.03 -6.17
N GLY A 158 -2.36 -0.08 -6.86
CA GLY A 158 -3.00 -1.29 -6.33
C GLY A 158 -2.08 -2.50 -6.16
N ARG A 159 -2.61 -3.60 -5.59
CA ARG A 159 -1.92 -4.89 -5.36
C ARG A 159 -1.57 -5.70 -6.63
N ASN A 160 -1.37 -5.03 -7.77
CA ASN A 160 -1.15 -5.69 -9.05
C ASN A 160 0.21 -6.42 -9.05
N GLY A 161 0.19 -7.75 -9.17
CA GLY A 161 1.40 -8.60 -9.11
C GLY A 161 1.96 -8.86 -7.70
N LEU A 162 1.41 -8.23 -6.65
CA LEU A 162 1.79 -8.49 -5.25
C LEU A 162 1.28 -9.84 -4.74
N ASN A 163 0.27 -10.43 -5.39
CA ASN A 163 -0.23 -11.78 -5.07
C ASN A 163 0.79 -12.89 -5.40
N GLU A 164 1.82 -12.59 -6.20
CA GLU A 164 2.86 -13.53 -6.62
C GLU A 164 4.15 -13.42 -5.78
N LEU A 165 4.22 -12.46 -4.84
CA LEU A 165 5.28 -12.43 -3.84
C LEU A 165 4.92 -13.33 -2.67
N SER A 166 5.92 -14.04 -2.13
CA SER A 166 5.79 -14.70 -0.83
C SER A 166 5.46 -13.65 0.22
N SER A 167 4.23 -13.68 0.73
CA SER A 167 3.77 -12.73 1.75
C SER A 167 4.65 -12.83 3.00
N PHE A 168 5.19 -11.71 3.44
CA PHE A 168 5.92 -11.61 4.71
C PHE A 168 5.20 -10.66 5.70
N PRO A 169 5.46 -10.78 7.01
CA PRO A 169 4.83 -9.91 8.01
C PRO A 169 5.07 -8.42 7.68
N ASP A 170 4.03 -7.60 7.86
CA ASP A 170 4.09 -6.15 7.62
C ASP A 170 4.42 -5.71 6.20
N GLN A 171 4.34 -6.59 5.20
CA GLN A 171 4.55 -6.21 3.79
C GLN A 171 3.72 -4.97 3.39
N SER A 172 2.48 -4.84 3.87
CA SER A 172 1.63 -3.67 3.66
C SER A 172 2.25 -2.33 4.09
N LEU A 173 3.06 -2.33 5.16
CA LEU A 173 3.79 -1.15 5.64
C LEU A 173 4.84 -0.73 4.62
N LEU A 174 5.60 -1.72 4.12
CA LEU A 174 6.63 -1.50 3.10
C LEU A 174 6.03 -1.12 1.75
N GLU A 175 4.90 -1.73 1.37
CA GLU A 175 4.12 -1.35 0.19
C GLU A 175 3.70 0.12 0.23
N ALA A 176 3.15 0.58 1.36
CA ALA A 176 2.72 1.96 1.54
C ALA A 176 3.89 2.95 1.45
N PHE A 177 5.05 2.58 2.00
CA PHE A 177 6.28 3.36 1.87
C PHE A 177 6.77 3.41 0.42
N CYS A 178 6.91 2.26 -0.25
CA CYS A 178 7.37 2.20 -1.64
C CYS A 178 6.45 2.98 -2.58
N PHE A 179 5.14 2.87 -2.37
CA PHE A 179 4.16 3.65 -3.11
C PHE A 179 4.41 5.16 -2.98
N GLU A 180 4.52 5.64 -1.74
CA GLU A 180 4.77 7.06 -1.50
C GLU A 180 6.10 7.51 -2.13
N ALA A 181 7.19 6.78 -1.87
CA ALA A 181 8.52 7.11 -2.36
C ALA A 181 8.59 7.17 -3.90
N ILE A 182 8.00 6.18 -4.59
CA ILE A 182 7.95 6.14 -6.06
C ILE A 182 7.17 7.33 -6.62
N PHE A 183 6.02 7.67 -6.03
CA PHE A 183 5.18 8.75 -6.54
C PHE A 183 5.71 10.14 -6.21
N GLU A 184 6.38 10.33 -5.07
CA GLU A 184 7.09 11.58 -4.75
C GLU A 184 8.33 11.80 -5.63
N LYS A 185 8.95 10.72 -6.11
CA LYS A 185 10.10 10.76 -7.01
C LYS A 185 9.75 10.52 -8.47
N TYR A 186 8.46 10.47 -8.85
CA TYR A 186 8.03 10.11 -10.20
C TYR A 186 8.57 11.08 -11.26
N TYR A 187 8.54 12.37 -10.93
CA TYR A 187 9.07 13.45 -11.75
C TYR A 187 10.25 14.11 -11.03
N VAL A 188 11.34 14.38 -11.77
CA VAL A 188 12.45 15.22 -11.27
C VAL A 188 12.18 16.71 -11.49
N SER A 189 11.39 17.02 -12.51
CA SER A 189 10.83 18.34 -12.78
C SER A 189 9.53 18.17 -13.58
N PRO A 190 8.67 19.19 -13.70
CA PRO A 190 7.42 19.08 -14.45
C PRO A 190 7.64 18.51 -15.86
N GLY A 191 7.06 17.35 -16.13
CA GLY A 191 7.19 16.64 -17.42
C GLY A 191 8.44 15.78 -17.59
N VAL A 192 9.44 15.89 -16.71
CA VAL A 192 10.67 15.08 -16.79
C VAL A 192 10.58 13.93 -15.80
N LYS A 193 10.38 12.73 -16.35
CA LYS A 193 10.30 11.48 -15.58
C LYS A 193 11.64 11.15 -14.95
N ASN A 194 11.61 10.55 -13.77
CA ASN A 194 12.80 10.02 -13.13
C ASN A 194 13.41 8.87 -13.96
N LEU A 195 14.72 8.65 -13.79
CA LEU A 195 15.49 7.66 -14.53
C LEU A 195 14.91 6.25 -14.40
N PHE A 196 14.46 5.85 -13.20
CA PHE A 196 13.88 4.52 -12.99
C PHE A 196 12.58 4.30 -13.80
N ILE A 197 11.81 5.37 -14.07
CA ILE A 197 10.62 5.31 -14.94
C ILE A 197 11.05 5.05 -16.39
N THR A 198 12.08 5.77 -16.84
CA THR A 198 12.61 5.62 -18.20
C THR A 198 13.22 4.23 -18.40
N ARG A 199 13.91 3.70 -17.38
CA ARG A 199 14.44 2.33 -17.37
C ARG A 199 13.34 1.29 -17.41
N PHE A 200 12.26 1.46 -16.66
CA PHE A 200 11.10 0.56 -16.74
C PHE A 200 10.56 0.45 -18.18
N LEU A 201 10.40 1.58 -18.88
CA LEU A 201 9.96 1.59 -20.28
C LEU A 201 10.96 0.88 -21.21
N SER A 202 12.28 1.02 -20.97
CA SER A 202 13.30 0.25 -21.68
C SER A 202 13.19 -1.24 -21.42
N PHE A 203 12.99 -1.65 -20.16
CA PHE A 203 12.87 -3.06 -19.79
C PHE A 203 11.64 -3.74 -20.40
N ILE A 204 10.56 -2.98 -20.62
CA ILE A 204 9.40 -3.47 -21.40
C ILE A 204 9.83 -3.80 -22.82
N GLU A 205 10.51 -2.89 -23.52
CA GLU A 205 10.94 -3.10 -24.89
C GLU A 205 11.99 -4.23 -25.00
N GLU A 206 12.91 -4.33 -24.03
CA GLU A 206 13.84 -5.45 -23.92
C GLU A 206 13.09 -6.78 -23.76
N GLY A 207 12.18 -6.86 -22.77
CA GLY A 207 11.36 -8.04 -22.53
C GLY A 207 10.52 -8.44 -23.75
N ARG A 208 9.90 -7.46 -24.42
CA ARG A 208 9.15 -7.69 -25.66
C ARG A 208 9.99 -8.37 -26.73
N ARG A 209 11.22 -7.89 -26.96
CA ARG A 209 12.15 -8.48 -27.93
C ARG A 209 12.61 -9.87 -27.51
N THR A 210 12.91 -10.06 -26.22
CA THR A 210 13.35 -11.36 -25.68
C THR A 210 12.29 -12.45 -25.83
N TYR A 211 11.01 -12.11 -25.62
CA TYR A 211 9.92 -13.10 -25.57
C TYR A 211 8.99 -13.06 -26.78
N ILE A 212 9.34 -12.37 -27.87
CA ILE A 212 8.44 -12.17 -29.02
C ILE A 212 7.93 -13.49 -29.63
N ASN A 213 8.73 -14.55 -29.55
CA ASN A 213 8.36 -15.89 -29.98
C ASN A 213 7.15 -16.48 -29.22
N LEU A 214 6.86 -15.97 -28.01
CA LEU A 214 5.71 -16.39 -27.20
C LEU A 214 4.42 -15.63 -27.57
N PHE A 215 4.46 -14.60 -28.43
CA PHE A 215 3.31 -13.74 -28.74
C PHE A 215 2.08 -14.52 -29.28
N VAL A 216 2.31 -15.69 -29.89
CA VAL A 216 1.24 -16.62 -30.30
C VAL A 216 0.32 -17.02 -29.14
N ASN A 217 0.82 -16.97 -27.90
CA ASN A 217 0.06 -17.11 -26.67
C ASN A 217 0.21 -15.81 -25.86
N GLN A 218 -0.74 -14.89 -26.01
CA GLN A 218 -0.65 -13.55 -25.42
C GLN A 218 -0.57 -13.56 -23.90
N ASP A 219 -1.21 -14.52 -23.22
CA ASP A 219 -1.16 -14.64 -21.76
C ASP A 219 0.23 -15.04 -21.29
N LEU A 220 0.82 -16.06 -21.92
CA LEU A 220 2.18 -16.49 -21.61
C LEU A 220 3.20 -15.40 -21.95
N TYR A 221 3.05 -14.75 -23.10
CA TYR A 221 3.88 -13.62 -23.50
C TYR A 221 3.84 -12.48 -22.47
N LEU A 222 2.65 -12.04 -22.10
CA LEU A 222 2.46 -10.97 -21.11
C LEU A 222 3.09 -11.34 -19.78
N LYS A 223 2.85 -12.56 -19.31
CA LYS A 223 3.42 -13.06 -18.06
C LYS A 223 4.95 -13.05 -18.11
N SER A 224 5.57 -13.57 -19.18
CA SER A 224 7.02 -13.58 -19.33
C SER A 224 7.62 -12.17 -19.39
N VAL A 225 7.02 -11.24 -20.14
CA VAL A 225 7.49 -9.85 -20.19
C VAL A 225 7.34 -9.16 -18.83
N ARG A 226 6.24 -9.41 -18.12
CA ARG A 226 6.00 -8.87 -16.77
C ARG A 226 7.03 -9.36 -15.76
N GLU A 227 7.26 -10.67 -15.70
CA GLU A 227 8.27 -11.28 -14.81
C GLU A 227 9.67 -10.77 -15.13
N TYR A 228 9.98 -10.55 -16.40
CA TYR A 228 11.24 -9.94 -16.83
C TYR A 228 11.37 -8.51 -16.29
N CYS A 229 10.36 -7.68 -16.48
CA CYS A 229 10.36 -6.30 -15.99
C CYS A 229 10.52 -6.25 -14.47
N PHE A 230 9.80 -7.11 -13.74
CA PHE A 230 9.94 -7.23 -12.29
C PHE A 230 11.37 -7.55 -11.87
N LYS A 231 12.01 -8.57 -12.46
CA LYS A 231 13.40 -8.92 -12.14
C LYS A 231 14.38 -7.78 -12.45
N LYS A 232 14.17 -7.06 -13.55
CA LYS A 232 14.99 -5.90 -13.92
C LYS A 232 14.81 -4.73 -12.94
N MET A 233 13.58 -4.44 -12.54
CA MET A 233 13.30 -3.39 -11.56
C MET A 233 13.81 -3.74 -10.15
N GLU A 234 13.76 -5.01 -9.74
CA GLU A 234 14.36 -5.49 -8.48
C GLU A 234 15.87 -5.20 -8.40
N GLN A 235 16.54 -5.20 -9.56
CA GLN A 235 17.98 -4.96 -9.70
C GLN A 235 18.31 -3.52 -10.13
N ASP A 236 17.31 -2.66 -10.28
CA ASP A 236 17.51 -1.33 -10.83
C ASP A 236 18.14 -0.38 -9.80
N GLY A 237 19.39 0.02 -10.04
CA GLY A 237 20.12 0.92 -9.16
C GLY A 237 19.51 2.34 -9.05
N ALA A 238 18.79 2.81 -10.08
CA ALA A 238 18.13 4.12 -10.02
C ALA A 238 16.89 4.09 -9.11
N LEU A 239 16.10 3.03 -9.18
CA LEU A 239 15.00 2.78 -8.25
C LEU A 239 15.53 2.63 -6.82
N ALA A 240 16.56 1.81 -6.61
CA ALA A 240 17.16 1.62 -5.30
C ALA A 240 17.64 2.94 -4.70
N ALA A 241 18.38 3.75 -5.46
CA ALA A 241 18.84 5.06 -5.02
C ALA A 241 17.68 5.99 -4.65
N ALA A 242 16.62 6.05 -5.47
CA ALA A 242 15.46 6.89 -5.20
C ALA A 242 14.71 6.48 -3.92
N LEU A 243 14.56 5.17 -3.69
CA LEU A 243 13.91 4.63 -2.48
C LEU A 243 14.74 4.87 -1.22
N LEU A 244 16.06 4.63 -1.28
CA LEU A 244 16.96 4.82 -0.14
C LEU A 244 17.16 6.30 0.19
N GLU A 245 17.25 7.19 -0.81
CA GLU A 245 17.28 8.64 -0.58
C GLU A 245 15.99 9.11 0.12
N TYR A 246 14.83 8.63 -0.34
CA TYR A 246 13.55 8.94 0.29
C TYR A 246 13.45 8.36 1.71
N TYR A 247 13.97 7.14 1.93
CA TYR A 247 14.06 6.51 3.24
C TYR A 247 14.88 7.36 4.21
N GLU A 248 16.11 7.74 3.85
CA GLU A 248 17.00 8.52 4.72
C GLU A 248 16.39 9.88 5.09
N ALA A 249 15.68 10.52 4.15
CA ALA A 249 14.98 11.79 4.42
C ALA A 249 13.75 11.65 5.34
N ASN A 250 13.25 10.43 5.54
CA ASN A 250 12.00 10.18 6.27
C ASN A 250 12.14 9.17 7.42
N LYS A 251 13.32 8.61 7.67
CA LYS A 251 13.52 7.51 8.64
C LYS A 251 12.99 7.80 10.04
N ASP A 252 13.05 9.05 10.50
CA ASP A 252 12.54 9.47 11.81
C ASP A 252 11.01 9.41 11.92
N ASN A 253 10.31 9.33 10.78
CA ASN A 253 8.85 9.23 10.69
C ASN A 253 8.35 7.84 10.26
N LEU A 254 9.22 6.83 10.30
CA LEU A 254 8.92 5.45 9.92
C LEU A 254 9.04 4.52 11.14
N ALA A 255 8.08 3.61 11.31
CA ALA A 255 8.15 2.56 12.33
C ALA A 255 8.88 1.30 11.82
N PHE A 256 9.91 1.48 10.99
CA PHE A 256 10.72 0.39 10.49
C PHE A 256 12.12 0.87 10.11
N VAL A 257 13.04 -0.09 10.04
CA VAL A 257 14.40 0.12 9.54
C VAL A 257 14.65 -0.73 8.30
N ILE A 258 15.48 -0.20 7.41
CA ILE A 258 16.00 -0.93 6.25
C ILE A 258 17.41 -1.38 6.57
N GLU A 259 17.63 -2.69 6.61
CA GLU A 259 18.94 -3.30 6.80
C GLU A 259 19.64 -3.43 5.44
N SER A 260 20.89 -2.98 5.43
CA SER A 260 21.84 -3.12 4.32
C SER A 260 22.29 -4.57 4.13
#